data_AF-A0A7C4H4D0-F1
#
_entry.id   AF-A0A7C4H4D0-F1
#
_cell.length_a   1.000
_cell.length_b   1.000
_cell.length_c   1.000
_cell.angle_alpha   90.00
_cell.angle_beta   90.00
_cell.angle_gamma   90.00
#
_symmetry.space_group_name_H-M   'P 1'
#
loop_
_entity.id
_entity.type
_entity.pdbx_description
1 polymer ?
#
loop_
_entity_poly.entity_id
_entity_poly.type
_entity_poly.pdbx_seq_one_letter_code
_entity_poly.pdbx_strand_id
1 'polypeptide(L)'
;MDKKLFVALIILCVTIVAAIAIYMVSISVKSQEWLCGYKDNVFVVIYKNIRPHEQVFKGIQSFIAYIIQSNASDALKLELSLCVVDFEQIPSNLKNQLDDYTIYPVFVVYSSKLDPQKARILDVIFNRDGYTYFPKQDVLTYIYLYLSSRYGYTYLDAKDIYPNVVTTKKPVVDYNETPIIGSINAKYYLFIYEDVYCSFCAKMYRETIPKLWNLIENNTIAIVLKNMITHEEALDVHKNIVSLYLENKDGLQIFEIMSDIYDMVAQNSIPSLEDVKDLIFRRVGRLPDLDRYGESAEKIINFETIEAYNLTIFGTPGIVVWNNEEEVGIVIVGFRSYEAVLKALELIS
;
A
#
# COMPACT_ATOMS: atom_id res chain seq x y z
N MET A 1 -47.76 -21.23 -31.16
CA MET A 1 -46.40 -21.63 -30.75
C MET A 1 -46.40 -23.14 -30.57
N ASP A 2 -45.54 -23.85 -31.30
CA ASP A 2 -45.55 -25.32 -31.36
C ASP A 2 -45.18 -25.91 -29.98
N LYS A 3 -46.00 -26.85 -29.47
CA LYS A 3 -45.77 -27.50 -28.18
C LYS A 3 -44.42 -28.22 -28.11
N LYS A 4 -43.89 -28.67 -29.26
CA LYS A 4 -42.55 -29.27 -29.32
C LYS A 4 -41.44 -28.23 -29.13
N LEU A 5 -41.64 -27.01 -29.62
CA LEU A 5 -40.70 -25.90 -29.45
C LEU A 5 -40.70 -25.36 -28.01
N PHE A 6 -41.86 -25.33 -27.34
CA PHE A 6 -41.97 -24.90 -25.95
C PHE A 6 -41.35 -25.92 -24.97
N VAL A 7 -41.55 -27.21 -25.20
CA VAL A 7 -40.91 -28.27 -24.40
C VAL A 7 -39.39 -28.31 -24.65
N ALA A 8 -38.93 -28.08 -25.89
CA ALA A 8 -37.50 -27.96 -26.18
C ALA A 8 -36.86 -26.72 -25.50
N LEU A 9 -37.57 -25.58 -25.46
CA LEU A 9 -37.12 -24.37 -24.74
C LEU A 9 -37.10 -24.55 -23.22
N ILE A 10 -38.07 -25.27 -22.64
CA ILE A 10 -38.06 -25.58 -21.20
C ILE A 10 -36.94 -26.58 -20.87
N ILE A 11 -36.71 -27.60 -21.69
CA ILE A 11 -35.61 -28.55 -21.47
C ILE A 11 -34.25 -27.84 -21.64
N LEU A 12 -34.11 -26.93 -22.61
CA LEU A 12 -32.90 -26.12 -22.81
C LEU A 12 -32.68 -25.11 -21.67
N CYS A 13 -33.73 -24.47 -21.15
CA CYS A 13 -33.64 -23.60 -19.98
C CYS A 13 -33.35 -24.37 -18.69
N VAL A 14 -33.90 -25.58 -18.51
CA VAL A 14 -33.63 -26.42 -17.33
C VAL A 14 -32.24 -27.05 -17.40
N THR A 15 -31.72 -27.39 -18.58
CA THR A 15 -30.34 -27.88 -18.73
C THR A 15 -29.29 -26.77 -18.67
N ILE A 16 -29.59 -25.55 -19.11
CA ILE A 16 -28.68 -24.40 -18.95
C ILE A 16 -28.71 -23.87 -17.51
N VAL A 17 -29.85 -23.87 -16.81
CA VAL A 17 -29.91 -23.51 -15.39
C VAL A 17 -29.32 -24.62 -14.50
N ALA A 18 -29.46 -25.90 -14.86
CA ALA A 18 -28.76 -26.98 -14.16
C ALA A 18 -27.26 -27.00 -14.47
N ALA A 19 -26.81 -26.68 -15.68
CA ALA A 19 -25.39 -26.60 -16.03
C ALA A 19 -24.71 -25.34 -15.44
N ILE A 20 -25.43 -24.23 -15.28
CA ILE A 20 -24.94 -23.02 -14.61
C ILE A 20 -25.05 -23.16 -13.07
N ALA A 21 -26.02 -23.89 -12.54
CA ALA A 21 -26.07 -24.25 -11.11
C ALA A 21 -25.06 -25.36 -10.73
N ILE A 22 -24.56 -26.13 -11.71
CA ILE A 22 -23.44 -27.07 -11.54
C ILE A 22 -22.09 -26.43 -11.91
N TYR A 23 -22.07 -25.21 -12.46
CA TYR A 23 -20.84 -24.39 -12.56
C TYR A 23 -20.73 -23.31 -11.47
N MET A 24 -21.85 -22.98 -10.81
CA MET A 24 -21.86 -22.56 -9.41
C MET A 24 -21.75 -23.79 -8.50
N VAL A 25 -20.77 -24.65 -8.80
CA VAL A 25 -20.17 -25.51 -7.79
C VAL A 25 -19.68 -24.55 -6.72
N SER A 26 -20.54 -24.40 -5.72
CA SER A 26 -20.19 -24.63 -4.34
C SER A 26 -18.69 -24.64 -4.16
N ILE A 27 -18.18 -23.76 -3.30
CA ILE A 27 -17.08 -24.15 -2.42
C ILE A 27 -17.58 -25.41 -1.70
N SER A 28 -17.49 -26.54 -2.40
CA SER A 28 -18.00 -27.79 -1.92
C SER A 28 -17.09 -28.08 -0.76
N VAL A 29 -17.68 -28.64 0.27
CA VAL A 29 -17.02 -29.19 1.44
C VAL A 29 -15.73 -29.98 1.10
N LYS A 30 -15.50 -30.43 -0.16
CA LYS A 30 -14.20 -30.97 -0.63
C LYS A 30 -13.03 -29.99 -0.69
N SER A 31 -13.22 -28.68 -0.84
CA SER A 31 -12.10 -27.73 -0.70
C SER A 31 -11.76 -27.43 0.77
N GLN A 32 -12.56 -27.94 1.72
CA GLN A 32 -12.32 -27.85 3.16
C GLN A 32 -11.44 -28.99 3.71
N GLU A 33 -11.17 -30.02 2.90
CA GLU A 33 -10.44 -31.20 3.35
C GLU A 33 -8.97 -30.93 3.73
N TRP A 34 -8.34 -29.84 3.27
CA TRP A 34 -6.88 -29.88 3.05
C TRP A 34 -5.96 -28.94 3.85
N LEU A 35 -6.42 -28.25 4.90
CA LEU A 35 -5.51 -27.34 5.63
C LEU A 35 -5.55 -27.37 7.16
N CYS A 36 -6.73 -27.52 7.78
CA CYS A 36 -6.88 -27.40 9.24
C CYS A 36 -7.55 -28.62 9.92
N GLY A 37 -7.72 -29.74 9.20
CA GLY A 37 -8.15 -31.02 9.77
C GLY A 37 -9.61 -31.11 10.24
N TYR A 38 -10.59 -30.72 9.41
CA TYR A 38 -12.03 -30.89 9.67
C TYR A 38 -12.55 -30.26 10.98
N LYS A 39 -12.00 -29.10 11.36
CA LYS A 39 -12.47 -28.36 12.53
C LYS A 39 -13.56 -27.37 12.14
N ASP A 40 -14.69 -27.44 12.83
CA ASP A 40 -15.68 -26.36 12.86
C ASP A 40 -15.19 -25.25 13.81
N ASN A 41 -15.65 -24.00 13.63
CA ASN A 41 -15.18 -22.83 14.38
C ASN A 41 -13.66 -22.61 14.25
N VAL A 42 -13.19 -22.28 13.06
CA VAL A 42 -11.78 -22.04 12.77
C VAL A 42 -11.59 -20.59 12.38
N PHE A 43 -10.57 -19.97 12.96
CA PHE A 43 -10.00 -18.70 12.51
C PHE A 43 -8.75 -19.02 11.69
N VAL A 44 -8.90 -19.02 10.38
CA VAL A 44 -7.82 -19.31 9.44
C VAL A 44 -7.09 -18.02 9.14
N VAL A 45 -5.77 -18.00 9.21
CA VAL A 45 -4.93 -16.89 8.77
C VAL A 45 -4.15 -17.37 7.56
N ILE A 46 -4.44 -16.76 6.42
CA ILE A 46 -3.86 -17.09 5.12
C ILE A 46 -2.75 -16.07 4.86
N TYR A 47 -1.52 -16.53 4.65
CA TYR A 47 -0.38 -15.65 4.37
C TYR A 47 0.28 -16.00 3.05
N LYS A 48 0.64 -15.00 2.26
CA LYS A 48 1.31 -15.20 0.96
C LYS A 48 2.82 -15.19 1.08
N ASN A 49 3.37 -14.18 1.76
CA ASN A 49 4.81 -13.93 1.80
C ASN A 49 5.39 -14.00 3.23
N ILE A 50 4.66 -13.47 4.21
CA ILE A 50 5.15 -13.31 5.58
C ILE A 50 4.30 -14.14 6.52
N ARG A 51 4.90 -15.17 7.13
CA ARG A 51 4.20 -15.98 8.11
C ARG A 51 3.81 -15.14 9.33
N PRO A 52 2.53 -15.13 9.74
CA PRO A 52 2.06 -14.29 10.83
C PRO A 52 2.59 -14.77 12.18
N HIS A 53 2.85 -13.82 13.07
CA HIS A 53 3.15 -14.13 14.47
C HIS A 53 1.86 -14.56 15.18
N GLU A 54 1.75 -15.85 15.54
CA GLU A 54 0.51 -16.47 16.01
C GLU A 54 -0.12 -15.76 17.22
N GLN A 55 0.67 -15.20 18.13
CA GLN A 55 0.13 -14.51 19.31
C GLN A 55 -0.72 -13.29 18.96
N VAL A 56 -0.36 -12.56 17.90
CA VAL A 56 -1.11 -11.39 17.42
C VAL A 56 -2.49 -11.84 16.94
N PHE A 57 -2.50 -12.87 16.11
CA PHE A 57 -3.72 -13.41 15.53
C PHE A 57 -4.57 -14.18 16.55
N LYS A 58 -4.00 -14.73 17.63
CA LYS A 58 -4.77 -15.20 18.79
C LYS A 58 -5.54 -14.06 19.46
N GLY A 59 -4.94 -12.87 19.55
CA GLY A 59 -5.61 -11.66 20.04
C GLY A 59 -6.80 -11.27 19.16
N ILE A 60 -6.58 -11.17 17.84
CA ILE A 60 -7.64 -10.86 16.86
C ILE A 60 -8.74 -11.91 16.90
N GLN A 61 -8.37 -13.19 16.88
CA GLN A 61 -9.28 -14.34 16.95
C GLN A 61 -10.17 -14.27 18.19
N SER A 62 -9.60 -13.94 19.36
CA SER A 62 -10.35 -13.81 20.61
C SER A 62 -11.30 -12.62 20.59
N PHE A 63 -10.86 -11.49 20.04
CA PHE A 63 -11.67 -10.27 19.90
C PHE A 63 -12.85 -10.47 18.95
N ILE A 64 -12.62 -11.09 17.79
CA ILE A 64 -13.68 -11.39 16.82
C ILE A 64 -14.69 -12.38 17.39
N ALA A 65 -14.21 -13.44 18.06
CA ALA A 65 -15.10 -14.34 18.78
C ALA A 65 -15.98 -13.56 19.78
N TYR A 66 -15.38 -12.69 20.60
CA TYR A 66 -16.12 -11.85 21.55
C TYR A 66 -17.17 -10.94 20.90
N ILE A 67 -16.84 -10.25 19.80
CA ILE A 67 -17.79 -9.39 19.08
C ILE A 67 -18.99 -10.21 18.59
N ILE A 68 -18.73 -11.38 18.00
CA ILE A 68 -19.80 -12.22 17.47
C ILE A 68 -20.71 -12.72 18.59
N GLN A 69 -20.12 -13.20 19.70
CA GLN A 69 -20.88 -13.71 20.85
C GLN A 69 -21.73 -12.61 21.50
N SER A 70 -21.18 -11.41 21.69
CA SER A 70 -21.88 -10.28 22.32
C SER A 70 -23.03 -9.71 21.48
N ASN A 71 -23.07 -10.02 20.17
CA ASN A 71 -24.07 -9.53 19.24
C ASN A 71 -24.99 -10.63 18.69
N ALA A 72 -24.89 -11.85 19.21
CA ALA A 72 -25.81 -12.94 18.87
C ALA A 72 -27.04 -12.90 19.79
N SER A 73 -28.24 -13.12 19.23
CA SER A 73 -29.50 -13.12 19.99
C SER A 73 -29.62 -14.26 21.00
N ASP A 74 -28.79 -15.30 20.87
CA ASP A 74 -28.68 -16.44 21.79
C ASP A 74 -27.24 -16.49 22.34
N ALA A 75 -27.04 -17.17 23.49
CA ALA A 75 -25.72 -17.43 24.09
C ALA A 75 -24.87 -18.38 23.22
N LEU A 76 -24.52 -17.93 22.02
CA LEU A 76 -23.67 -18.64 21.10
C LEU A 76 -22.27 -18.67 21.69
N LYS A 77 -21.84 -19.79 22.28
CA LYS A 77 -20.46 -19.95 22.74
C LYS A 77 -19.58 -20.31 21.53
N LEU A 78 -18.90 -19.31 20.97
CA LEU A 78 -18.03 -19.46 19.81
C LEU A 78 -16.55 -19.50 20.24
N GLU A 79 -15.98 -20.68 20.34
CA GLU A 79 -14.53 -20.84 20.52
C GLU A 79 -13.89 -21.11 19.16
N LEU A 80 -13.09 -20.16 18.67
CA LEU A 80 -12.39 -20.27 17.39
C LEU A 80 -10.99 -20.85 17.60
N SER A 81 -10.63 -21.87 16.83
CA SER A 81 -9.25 -22.36 16.79
C SER A 81 -8.42 -21.62 15.72
N LEU A 82 -7.24 -21.14 16.08
CA LEU A 82 -6.32 -20.52 15.13
C LEU A 82 -5.70 -21.59 14.22
N CYS A 83 -5.75 -21.37 12.92
CA CYS A 83 -5.04 -22.15 11.91
C CYS A 83 -4.28 -21.19 10.99
N VAL A 84 -3.01 -21.45 10.71
CA VAL A 84 -2.19 -20.60 9.83
C VAL A 84 -1.85 -21.39 8.57
N VAL A 85 -2.12 -20.80 7.41
CA VAL A 85 -2.14 -21.46 6.11
C VAL A 85 -1.37 -20.63 5.10
N ASP A 86 -0.53 -21.26 4.30
CA ASP A 86 0.14 -20.60 3.18
C ASP A 86 -0.84 -20.37 2.02
N PHE A 87 -0.81 -19.18 1.41
CA PHE A 87 -1.66 -18.81 0.27
C PHE A 87 -1.50 -19.80 -0.89
N GLU A 88 -0.32 -20.38 -1.10
CA GLU A 88 -0.14 -21.34 -2.18
C GLU A 88 -0.92 -22.64 -1.98
N GLN A 89 -1.27 -22.95 -0.73
CA GLN A 89 -2.00 -24.15 -0.35
C GLN A 89 -3.52 -24.01 -0.44
N ILE A 90 -4.05 -22.80 -0.69
CA ILE A 90 -5.49 -22.59 -0.83
C ILE A 90 -5.99 -22.83 -2.28
N PRO A 91 -7.26 -23.22 -2.47
CA PRO A 91 -7.85 -23.46 -3.78
C PRO A 91 -7.84 -22.23 -4.71
N SER A 92 -7.70 -22.43 -6.03
CA SER A 92 -7.61 -21.34 -7.03
C SER A 92 -8.79 -20.37 -7.03
N ASN A 93 -10.01 -20.84 -6.76
CA ASN A 93 -11.18 -19.97 -6.65
C ASN A 93 -11.08 -19.04 -5.43
N LEU A 94 -10.55 -19.54 -4.31
CA LEU A 94 -10.30 -18.72 -3.13
C LEU A 94 -9.09 -17.81 -3.34
N LYS A 95 -8.04 -18.28 -4.03
CA LYS A 95 -6.94 -17.42 -4.48
C LYS A 95 -7.46 -16.22 -5.26
N ASN A 96 -8.33 -16.44 -6.25
CA ASN A 96 -8.89 -15.34 -7.06
C ASN A 96 -9.73 -14.34 -6.25
N GLN A 97 -10.46 -14.81 -5.23
CA GLN A 97 -11.22 -13.91 -4.33
C GLN A 97 -10.30 -13.14 -3.36
N LEU A 98 -9.18 -13.74 -2.97
CA LEU A 98 -8.22 -13.16 -2.03
C LEU A 98 -7.05 -12.44 -2.73
N ASP A 99 -6.97 -12.53 -4.05
CA ASP A 99 -5.90 -11.87 -4.84
C ASP A 99 -6.03 -10.34 -4.77
N ASP A 100 -7.22 -9.82 -4.42
CA ASP A 100 -7.45 -8.41 -4.15
C ASP A 100 -6.96 -7.95 -2.75
N TYR A 101 -6.60 -8.89 -1.87
CA TYR A 101 -6.25 -8.64 -0.46
C TYR A 101 -4.72 -8.71 -0.20
N THR A 102 -3.92 -8.46 -1.23
CA THR A 102 -2.75 -9.28 -1.60
C THR A 102 -1.45 -9.23 -0.80
N ILE A 103 -1.38 -8.66 0.40
CA ILE A 103 -0.04 -8.41 1.00
C ILE A 103 0.05 -8.51 2.53
N TYR A 104 -1.07 -8.75 3.23
CA TYR A 104 -1.07 -9.06 4.65
C TYR A 104 -1.75 -10.41 4.88
N PRO A 105 -1.48 -11.06 6.03
CA PRO A 105 -2.14 -12.31 6.36
C PRO A 105 -3.65 -12.12 6.55
N VAL A 106 -4.46 -12.43 5.53
CA VAL A 106 -5.92 -12.31 5.58
C VAL A 106 -6.46 -13.39 6.50
N PHE A 107 -7.37 -13.03 7.39
CA PHE A 107 -8.04 -14.02 8.21
C PHE A 107 -9.45 -14.32 7.70
N VAL A 108 -9.88 -15.54 7.95
CA VAL A 108 -11.17 -16.08 7.55
C VAL A 108 -11.77 -16.78 8.75
N VAL A 109 -13.05 -16.55 9.00
CA VAL A 109 -13.80 -17.31 10.00
C VAL A 109 -14.62 -18.36 9.28
N TYR A 110 -14.41 -19.62 9.66
CA TYR A 110 -15.25 -20.73 9.24
C TYR A 110 -16.05 -21.23 10.44
N SER A 111 -17.38 -21.20 10.32
CA SER A 111 -18.26 -21.79 11.33
C SER A 111 -19.62 -22.12 10.76
N SER A 112 -20.03 -23.38 10.90
CA SER A 112 -21.38 -23.85 10.55
C SER A 112 -22.46 -23.40 11.55
N LYS A 113 -22.04 -22.93 12.73
CA LYS A 113 -22.90 -22.51 13.84
C LYS A 113 -23.26 -21.03 13.78
N LEU A 114 -22.57 -20.25 12.95
CA LEU A 114 -22.88 -18.84 12.74
C LEU A 114 -24.13 -18.71 11.89
N ASP A 115 -25.24 -18.37 12.53
CA ASP A 115 -26.47 -17.94 11.88
C ASP A 115 -26.40 -16.42 11.61
N PRO A 116 -26.32 -15.99 10.34
CA PRO A 116 -26.26 -14.57 9.97
C PRO A 116 -27.48 -13.78 10.47
N GLN A 117 -28.65 -14.41 10.55
CA GLN A 117 -29.86 -13.74 11.02
C GLN A 117 -29.79 -13.42 12.51
N LYS A 118 -29.03 -14.21 13.28
CA LYS A 118 -28.83 -14.04 14.72
C LYS A 118 -27.65 -13.15 15.05
N ALA A 119 -26.63 -13.09 14.19
CA ALA A 119 -25.42 -12.30 14.38
C ALA A 119 -25.28 -11.22 13.29
N ARG A 120 -26.20 -10.24 13.30
CA ARG A 120 -26.28 -9.16 12.30
C ARG A 120 -24.98 -8.37 12.12
N ILE A 121 -24.13 -8.32 13.15
CA ILE A 121 -22.81 -7.67 13.07
C ILE A 121 -21.90 -8.34 12.03
N LEU A 122 -22.12 -9.63 11.73
CA LEU A 122 -21.33 -10.35 10.72
C LEU A 122 -21.48 -9.72 9.34
N ASP A 123 -22.68 -9.29 8.96
CA ASP A 123 -22.92 -8.66 7.66
C ASP A 123 -22.31 -7.25 7.57
N VAL A 124 -22.00 -6.63 8.71
CA VAL A 124 -21.29 -5.34 8.77
C VAL A 124 -19.79 -5.57 8.56
N ILE A 125 -19.24 -6.58 9.22
CA ILE A 125 -17.79 -6.83 9.33
C ILE A 125 -17.26 -7.70 8.18
N PHE A 126 -18.08 -8.62 7.66
CA PHE A 126 -17.66 -9.68 6.75
C PHE A 126 -18.49 -9.73 5.46
N ASN A 127 -17.82 -10.09 4.37
CA ASN A 127 -18.42 -10.73 3.20
C ASN A 127 -18.62 -12.23 3.50
N ARG A 128 -19.67 -12.83 2.94
CA ARG A 128 -20.02 -14.23 3.19
C ARG A 128 -20.01 -15.06 1.90
N ASP A 129 -19.38 -16.23 1.97
CA ASP A 129 -19.51 -17.29 0.97
C ASP A 129 -19.77 -18.64 1.68
N GLY A 130 -21.02 -19.10 1.63
CA GLY A 130 -21.47 -20.26 2.42
C GLY A 130 -21.29 -20.04 3.93
N TYR A 131 -20.52 -20.93 4.58
CA TYR A 131 -20.17 -20.87 6.01
C TYR A 131 -18.84 -20.15 6.28
N THR A 132 -18.32 -19.45 5.27
CA THR A 132 -17.03 -18.79 5.29
C THR A 132 -17.23 -17.28 5.30
N TYR A 133 -16.56 -16.61 6.23
CA TYR A 133 -16.68 -15.18 6.47
C TYR A 133 -15.32 -14.51 6.28
N PHE A 134 -15.25 -13.57 5.35
CA PHE A 134 -14.05 -12.82 4.99
C PHE A 134 -14.22 -11.36 5.37
N PRO A 135 -13.28 -10.72 6.07
CA PRO A 135 -13.45 -9.34 6.46
C PRO A 135 -13.64 -8.46 5.22
N LYS A 136 -14.54 -7.49 5.32
CA LYS A 136 -14.62 -6.43 4.31
C LYS A 136 -13.30 -5.66 4.28
N GLN A 137 -12.96 -5.12 3.11
CA GLN A 137 -11.64 -4.54 2.87
C GLN A 137 -11.35 -3.32 3.76
N ASP A 138 -12.36 -2.48 4.00
CA ASP A 138 -12.31 -1.34 4.93
C ASP A 138 -12.06 -1.80 6.37
N VAL A 139 -12.80 -2.79 6.84
CA VAL A 139 -12.66 -3.38 8.18
C VAL A 139 -11.27 -3.98 8.39
N LEU A 140 -10.77 -4.71 7.40
CA LEU A 140 -9.44 -5.30 7.45
C LEU A 140 -8.36 -4.23 7.63
N THR A 141 -8.48 -3.11 6.92
CA THR A 141 -7.59 -1.95 7.04
C THR A 141 -7.58 -1.40 8.46
N TYR A 142 -8.75 -1.20 9.07
CA TYR A 142 -8.87 -0.73 10.45
C TYR A 142 -8.25 -1.69 11.47
N ILE A 143 -8.39 -3.00 11.27
CA ILE A 143 -7.79 -4.01 12.14
C ILE A 143 -6.26 -3.87 12.11
N TYR A 144 -5.65 -3.72 10.94
CA TYR A 144 -4.20 -3.54 10.86
C TYR A 144 -3.71 -2.20 11.43
N LEU A 145 -4.45 -1.11 11.22
CA LEU A 145 -4.16 0.18 11.85
C LEU A 145 -4.22 0.08 13.39
N TYR A 146 -5.22 -0.61 13.92
CA TYR A 146 -5.33 -0.87 15.36
C TYR A 146 -4.19 -1.73 15.90
N LEU A 147 -3.78 -2.77 15.17
CA LEU A 147 -2.68 -3.65 15.58
C LEU A 147 -1.33 -2.93 15.55
N SER A 148 -1.09 -2.14 14.50
CA SER A 148 0.11 -1.31 14.34
C SER A 148 0.20 -0.28 15.48
N SER A 149 -0.87 0.47 15.73
CA SER A 149 -0.92 1.48 16.79
C SER A 149 -0.84 0.91 18.21
N ARG A 150 -1.50 -0.22 18.49
CA ARG A 150 -1.60 -0.75 19.85
C ARG A 150 -0.42 -1.62 20.27
N TYR A 151 0.22 -2.30 19.33
CA TYR A 151 1.25 -3.28 19.64
C TYR A 151 2.60 -2.99 18.98
N GLY A 152 2.74 -1.89 18.24
CA GLY A 152 4.02 -1.49 17.64
C GLY A 152 4.59 -2.52 16.65
N TYR A 153 3.75 -3.40 16.10
CA TYR A 153 4.19 -4.44 15.17
C TYR A 153 4.49 -3.84 13.80
N THR A 154 5.76 -3.53 13.56
CA THR A 154 6.37 -3.17 12.26
C THR A 154 6.56 -4.38 11.31
N TYR A 155 5.97 -5.54 11.61
CA TYR A 155 6.28 -6.83 10.98
C TYR A 155 5.56 -7.12 9.65
N LEU A 156 5.08 -6.10 8.96
CA LEU A 156 4.49 -6.30 7.64
C LEU A 156 5.33 -5.55 6.60
N ASP A 157 6.32 -6.27 6.06
CA ASP A 157 7.14 -5.86 4.92
C ASP A 157 6.26 -5.89 3.65
N ALA A 158 5.43 -4.85 3.50
CA ALA A 158 4.34 -4.76 2.55
C ALA A 158 4.67 -3.77 1.43
N LYS A 159 5.32 -4.27 0.39
CA LYS A 159 5.55 -3.50 -0.83
C LYS A 159 4.30 -3.26 -1.68
N ASP A 160 3.15 -3.86 -1.37
CA ASP A 160 1.95 -3.73 -2.22
C ASP A 160 0.60 -3.47 -1.48
N ILE A 161 0.47 -3.44 -0.13
CA ILE A 161 -0.78 -2.94 0.52
C ILE A 161 -0.57 -1.46 0.68
N TYR A 162 -1.49 -0.68 0.10
CA TYR A 162 -1.85 0.66 0.55
C TYR A 162 -1.69 0.82 2.07
N PRO A 163 -0.55 1.35 2.57
CA PRO A 163 -0.45 1.72 3.96
C PRO A 163 -0.82 3.20 3.99
N ASN A 164 -2.05 3.55 3.61
CA ASN A 164 -2.53 4.92 3.80
C ASN A 164 -2.71 5.13 5.30
N VAL A 165 -1.60 5.37 6.00
CA VAL A 165 -1.61 5.73 7.42
C VAL A 165 -1.92 7.21 7.44
N VAL A 166 -3.12 7.55 7.92
CA VAL A 166 -3.44 8.95 8.23
C VAL A 166 -2.44 9.42 9.27
N THR A 167 -1.74 10.51 8.99
CA THR A 167 -0.75 11.13 9.87
C THR A 167 -1.16 12.56 10.17
N THR A 168 -0.95 12.99 11.41
CA THR A 168 -1.00 14.40 11.83
C THR A 168 0.40 15.00 11.98
N LYS A 169 1.45 14.23 11.65
CA LYS A 169 2.83 14.68 11.65
C LYS A 169 3.23 15.08 10.24
N LYS A 170 3.32 16.40 10.02
CA LYS A 170 3.88 16.97 8.78
C LYS A 170 5.38 16.65 8.69
N PRO A 171 5.89 16.21 7.53
CA PRO A 171 7.32 16.21 7.30
C PRO A 171 7.93 17.62 7.38
N VAL A 172 9.16 17.72 7.88
CA VAL A 172 9.86 18.99 8.03
C VAL A 172 10.21 19.55 6.65
N VAL A 173 9.90 20.82 6.44
CA VAL A 173 10.28 21.58 5.24
C VAL A 173 11.19 22.71 5.67
N ASP A 174 12.48 22.60 5.33
CA ASP A 174 13.37 23.75 5.36
C ASP A 174 13.44 24.34 3.95
N TYR A 175 12.86 25.53 3.78
CA TYR A 175 12.78 26.20 2.48
C TYR A 175 14.15 26.55 1.87
N ASN A 176 15.22 26.55 2.67
CA ASN A 176 16.58 26.76 2.19
C ASN A 176 17.32 25.46 1.87
N GLU A 177 16.88 24.32 2.40
CA GLU A 177 17.64 23.06 2.33
C GLU A 177 16.91 21.94 1.59
N THR A 178 15.59 22.04 1.43
CA THR A 178 14.77 21.06 0.72
C THR A 178 14.30 21.58 -0.65
N PRO A 179 14.54 20.84 -1.76
CA PRO A 179 14.00 21.20 -3.07
C PRO A 179 12.47 21.15 -3.11
N ILE A 180 11.85 22.23 -3.61
CA ILE A 180 10.40 22.34 -3.77
C ILE A 180 10.08 22.74 -5.22
N ILE A 181 9.11 22.06 -5.81
CA ILE A 181 8.57 22.34 -7.15
C ILE A 181 7.14 22.84 -6.98
N GLY A 182 6.84 24.04 -7.49
CA GLY A 182 5.56 24.71 -7.29
C GLY A 182 5.60 25.75 -6.16
N SER A 183 4.43 26.17 -5.70
CA SER A 183 4.30 27.25 -4.71
C SER A 183 4.46 26.75 -3.28
N ILE A 184 5.27 27.45 -2.48
CA ILE A 184 5.38 27.24 -1.03
C ILE A 184 4.09 27.56 -0.25
N ASN A 185 3.08 28.11 -0.92
CA ASN A 185 1.76 28.37 -0.35
C ASN A 185 0.70 27.42 -0.93
N ALA A 186 1.10 26.34 -1.61
CA ALA A 186 0.16 25.37 -2.15
C ALA A 186 -0.68 24.72 -1.03
N LYS A 187 -1.97 24.47 -1.31
CA LYS A 187 -2.87 23.81 -0.35
C LYS A 187 -2.33 22.45 0.05
N TYR A 188 -1.86 21.67 -0.91
CA TYR A 188 -1.32 20.33 -0.66
C TYR A 188 0.16 20.25 -0.92
N TYR A 189 0.88 19.53 -0.07
CA TYR A 189 2.26 19.12 -0.31
C TYR A 189 2.30 17.63 -0.63
N LEU A 190 3.05 17.29 -1.69
CA LEU A 190 3.41 15.92 -2.02
C LEU A 190 4.89 15.73 -1.69
N PHE A 191 5.18 15.17 -0.52
CA PHE A 191 6.53 14.79 -0.15
C PHE A 191 6.89 13.48 -0.83
N ILE A 192 8.06 13.43 -1.46
CA ILE A 192 8.57 12.22 -2.13
C ILE A 192 9.94 11.90 -1.55
N TYR A 193 10.01 10.88 -0.70
CA TYR A 193 11.23 10.26 -0.19
C TYR A 193 11.75 9.26 -1.21
N GLU A 194 12.94 9.51 -1.73
CA GLU A 194 13.46 8.78 -2.88
C GLU A 194 14.93 8.41 -2.76
N ASP A 195 15.28 7.37 -3.52
CA ASP A 195 16.62 6.87 -3.74
C ASP A 195 16.87 6.91 -5.24
N VAL A 196 18.02 7.44 -5.69
CA VAL A 196 18.32 7.60 -7.12
C VAL A 196 18.32 6.29 -7.90
N TYR A 197 18.49 5.12 -7.27
CA TYR A 197 18.52 3.82 -7.95
C TYR A 197 17.19 3.05 -7.88
N CYS A 198 16.17 3.64 -7.28
CA CYS A 198 14.85 3.05 -7.12
C CYS A 198 14.06 3.03 -8.46
N SER A 199 13.83 1.84 -9.01
CA SER A 199 13.07 1.65 -10.26
C SER A 199 11.60 2.09 -10.16
N PHE A 200 10.98 2.00 -8.99
CA PHE A 200 9.62 2.49 -8.74
C PHE A 200 9.55 4.02 -8.69
N CYS A 201 10.61 4.66 -8.21
CA CYS A 201 10.77 6.12 -8.19
C CYS A 201 10.91 6.61 -9.63
N ALA A 202 11.72 5.90 -10.44
CA ALA A 202 11.83 6.16 -11.87
C ALA A 202 10.48 6.08 -12.59
N LYS A 203 9.67 5.06 -12.27
CA LYS A 203 8.31 4.93 -12.79
C LYS A 203 7.43 6.12 -12.40
N MET A 204 7.53 6.61 -11.16
CA MET A 204 6.76 7.76 -10.68
C MET A 204 7.10 9.05 -11.43
N TYR A 205 8.39 9.31 -11.69
CA TYR A 205 8.84 10.48 -12.47
C TYR A 205 8.37 10.44 -13.92
N ARG A 206 8.24 9.25 -14.51
CA ARG A 206 7.83 9.11 -15.91
C ARG A 206 6.31 9.10 -16.10
N GLU A 207 5.57 8.49 -15.17
CA GLU A 207 4.14 8.21 -15.36
C GLU A 207 3.21 9.09 -14.53
N THR A 208 3.65 9.54 -13.35
CA THR A 208 2.79 10.19 -12.36
C THR A 208 3.05 11.70 -12.28
N ILE A 209 4.29 12.11 -12.01
CA ILE A 209 4.62 13.54 -11.81
C ILE A 209 4.27 14.41 -13.03
N PRO A 210 4.52 14.00 -14.28
CA PRO A 210 4.18 14.82 -15.45
C PRO A 210 2.68 15.11 -15.57
N LYS A 211 1.82 14.21 -15.08
CA LYS A 211 0.36 14.41 -15.08
C LYS A 211 -0.09 15.36 -13.96
N LEU A 212 0.72 15.57 -12.93
CA LEU A 212 0.46 16.51 -11.85
C LEU A 212 0.81 17.97 -12.22
N TRP A 213 1.45 18.21 -13.36
CA TRP A 213 2.00 19.54 -13.71
C TRP A 213 0.96 20.67 -13.68
N ASN A 214 -0.24 20.43 -14.21
CA ASN A 214 -1.32 21.42 -14.16
C ASN A 214 -1.72 21.80 -12.72
N LEU A 215 -1.61 20.87 -11.77
CA LEU A 215 -1.90 21.10 -10.35
C LEU A 215 -0.75 21.83 -9.64
N ILE A 216 0.46 21.73 -10.17
CA ILE A 216 1.63 22.47 -9.70
C ILE A 216 1.55 23.92 -10.19
N GLU A 217 1.29 24.12 -11.49
CA GLU A 217 1.20 25.44 -12.12
C GLU A 217 0.06 26.29 -11.57
N ASN A 218 -1.06 25.67 -11.18
CA ASN A 218 -2.19 26.37 -10.57
C ASN A 218 -2.08 26.53 -9.04
N ASN A 219 -0.93 26.20 -8.44
CA ASN A 219 -0.64 26.26 -7.01
C ASN A 219 -1.51 25.35 -6.12
N THR A 220 -2.15 24.32 -6.68
CA THR A 220 -2.90 23.34 -5.87
C THR A 220 -1.94 22.45 -5.07
N ILE A 221 -0.87 21.98 -5.72
CA ILE A 221 0.12 21.08 -5.13
C ILE A 221 1.52 21.69 -5.24
N ALA A 222 2.35 21.48 -4.22
CA ALA A 222 3.79 21.56 -4.35
C ALA A 222 4.43 20.19 -4.11
N ILE A 223 5.43 19.83 -4.91
CA ILE A 223 6.22 18.62 -4.70
C ILE A 223 7.44 18.99 -3.86
N VAL A 224 7.68 18.24 -2.79
CA VAL A 224 8.82 18.40 -1.90
C VAL A 224 9.70 17.16 -2.02
N LEU A 225 10.87 17.30 -2.62
CA LEU A 225 11.79 16.19 -2.84
C LEU A 225 12.60 15.93 -1.57
N LYS A 226 12.62 14.67 -1.12
CA LYS A 226 13.25 14.21 0.12
C LYS A 226 14.16 13.03 -0.15
N ASN A 227 15.25 12.93 0.61
CA ASN A 227 16.21 11.85 0.47
C ASN A 227 15.85 10.67 1.39
N MET A 228 15.91 9.45 0.86
CA MET A 228 15.85 8.22 1.64
C MET A 228 16.79 7.18 1.04
N ILE A 229 17.99 7.07 1.61
CA ILE A 229 19.01 6.15 1.10
C ILE A 229 18.66 4.72 1.47
N THR A 230 18.43 3.90 0.45
CA THR A 230 18.14 2.45 0.54
C THR A 230 19.26 1.61 -0.08
N HIS A 231 20.07 2.20 -0.96
CA HIS A 231 21.30 1.61 -1.51
C HIS A 231 22.50 2.44 -1.03
N GLU A 232 23.47 1.82 -0.36
CA GLU A 232 24.61 2.55 0.22
C GLU A 232 25.40 3.34 -0.84
N GLU A 233 25.48 2.79 -2.07
CA GLU A 233 26.19 3.39 -3.21
C GLU A 233 25.49 4.64 -3.75
N ALA A 234 24.25 4.92 -3.34
CA ALA A 234 23.51 6.11 -3.74
C ALA A 234 23.95 7.37 -2.97
N LEU A 235 24.62 7.22 -1.82
CA LEU A 235 24.94 8.34 -0.93
C LEU A 235 25.75 9.44 -1.64
N ASP A 236 26.83 9.08 -2.33
CA ASP A 236 27.69 10.06 -3.00
C ASP A 236 26.96 10.75 -4.17
N VAL A 237 26.04 10.05 -4.83
CA VAL A 237 25.19 10.63 -5.87
C VAL A 237 24.25 11.67 -5.26
N HIS A 238 23.52 11.31 -4.19
CA HIS A 238 22.67 12.26 -3.47
C HIS A 238 23.47 13.44 -2.92
N LYS A 239 24.69 13.25 -2.41
CA LYS A 239 25.55 14.35 -1.94
C LYS A 239 25.86 15.36 -3.04
N ASN A 240 26.10 14.93 -4.28
CA ASN A 240 26.29 15.85 -5.41
C ASN A 240 25.01 16.63 -5.72
N ILE A 241 23.87 15.96 -5.77
CA ILE A 241 22.57 16.57 -6.11
C ILE A 241 22.13 17.56 -5.02
N VAL A 242 22.21 17.17 -3.74
CA VAL A 242 21.87 18.05 -2.62
C VAL A 242 22.84 19.22 -2.52
N SER A 243 24.15 19.01 -2.73
CA SER A 243 25.12 20.13 -2.75
C SER A 243 24.83 21.13 -3.87
N LEU A 244 24.43 20.64 -5.05
CA LEU A 244 23.99 21.48 -6.17
C LEU A 244 22.76 22.32 -5.79
N TYR A 245 21.78 21.69 -5.12
CA TYR A 245 20.61 22.41 -4.61
C TYR A 245 21.02 23.49 -3.61
N LEU A 246 21.90 23.15 -2.66
CA LEU A 246 22.32 24.08 -1.61
C LEU A 246 23.01 25.31 -2.18
N GLU A 247 23.68 25.17 -3.31
CA GLU A 247 24.35 26.27 -4.01
C GLU A 247 23.37 27.13 -4.83
N ASN A 248 22.48 26.51 -5.60
CA ASN A 248 21.65 27.22 -6.59
C ASN A 248 20.25 27.58 -6.10
N LYS A 249 19.73 26.86 -5.09
CA LYS A 249 18.36 26.98 -4.55
C LYS A 249 17.27 26.85 -5.63
N ASP A 250 17.51 26.02 -6.64
CA ASP A 250 16.61 25.80 -7.76
C ASP A 250 16.01 24.39 -7.70
N GLY A 251 14.78 24.28 -7.21
CA GLY A 251 14.09 22.99 -7.09
C GLY A 251 13.72 22.36 -8.44
N LEU A 252 13.46 23.18 -9.47
CA LEU A 252 13.14 22.68 -10.80
C LEU A 252 14.37 22.08 -11.47
N GLN A 253 15.54 22.72 -11.33
CA GLN A 253 16.81 22.16 -11.81
C GLN A 253 17.10 20.80 -11.20
N ILE A 254 16.86 20.63 -9.89
CA ILE A 254 17.05 19.35 -9.22
C ILE A 254 16.08 18.31 -9.75
N PHE A 255 14.81 18.67 -9.93
CA PHE A 255 13.81 17.79 -10.53
C PHE A 255 14.21 17.31 -11.93
N GLU A 256 14.69 18.21 -12.79
CA GLU A 256 15.12 17.85 -14.16
C GLU A 256 16.31 16.89 -14.14
N ILE A 257 17.30 17.12 -13.27
CA ILE A 257 18.45 16.22 -13.11
C ILE A 257 17.99 14.86 -12.60
N MET A 258 17.12 14.82 -11.59
CA MET A 258 16.54 13.58 -11.07
C MET A 258 15.73 12.83 -12.15
N SER A 259 14.96 13.54 -12.96
CA SER A 259 14.21 12.95 -14.08
C SER A 259 15.14 12.28 -15.10
N ASP A 260 16.25 12.94 -15.47
CA ASP A 260 17.24 12.36 -16.38
C ASP A 260 17.93 11.11 -15.79
N ILE A 261 18.30 11.15 -14.50
CA ILE A 261 18.84 9.98 -13.78
C ILE A 261 17.84 8.83 -13.82
N TYR A 262 16.58 9.11 -13.54
CA TYR A 262 15.54 8.10 -13.53
C TYR A 262 15.19 7.55 -14.92
N ASP A 263 15.36 8.33 -15.98
CA ASP A 263 15.27 7.82 -17.35
C ASP A 263 16.39 6.82 -17.66
N MET A 264 17.60 7.00 -17.10
CA MET A 264 18.69 6.01 -17.19
C MET A 264 18.34 4.73 -16.42
N VAL A 265 17.87 4.87 -15.18
CA VAL A 265 17.45 3.73 -14.34
C VAL A 265 16.34 2.91 -15.00
N ALA A 266 15.35 3.59 -15.60
CA ALA A 266 14.24 2.93 -16.27
C ALA A 266 14.65 2.16 -17.55
N GLN A 267 15.83 2.46 -18.11
CA GLN A 267 16.44 1.72 -19.22
C GLN A 267 17.31 0.55 -18.73
N ASN A 268 17.17 0.15 -17.46
CA ASN A 268 17.97 -0.87 -16.78
C ASN A 268 19.47 -0.54 -16.69
N SER A 269 19.81 0.75 -16.67
CA SER A 269 21.18 1.23 -16.44
C SER A 269 21.22 1.98 -15.12
N ILE A 270 21.72 1.35 -14.06
CA ILE A 270 22.01 2.06 -12.80
C ILE A 270 23.20 2.98 -13.09
N PRO A 271 23.03 4.32 -13.05
CA PRO A 271 24.10 5.24 -13.41
C PRO A 271 25.17 5.21 -12.32
N SER A 272 26.44 5.23 -12.74
CA SER A 272 27.55 5.44 -11.82
C SER A 272 27.60 6.89 -11.32
N LEU A 273 28.38 7.14 -10.27
CA LEU A 273 28.64 8.51 -9.81
C LEU A 273 29.21 9.40 -10.92
N GLU A 274 30.06 8.86 -11.79
CA GLU A 274 30.67 9.63 -12.88
C GLU A 274 29.63 9.98 -13.95
N ASP A 275 28.73 9.04 -14.28
CA ASP A 275 27.62 9.31 -15.21
C ASP A 275 26.74 10.47 -14.71
N VAL A 276 26.48 10.51 -13.39
CA VAL A 276 25.70 11.59 -12.78
C VAL A 276 26.48 12.91 -12.76
N LYS A 277 27.78 12.90 -12.48
CA LYS A 277 28.62 14.10 -12.57
C LYS A 277 28.65 14.67 -13.99
N ASP A 278 28.81 13.82 -14.99
CA ASP A 278 28.77 14.22 -16.40
C ASP A 278 27.41 14.78 -16.79
N LEU A 279 26.31 14.19 -16.29
CA LEU A 279 24.96 14.73 -16.46
C LEU A 279 24.82 16.13 -15.85
N ILE A 280 25.24 16.30 -14.59
CA ILE A 280 25.21 17.61 -13.89
C ILE A 280 26.04 18.63 -14.67
N PHE A 281 27.26 18.27 -15.09
CA PHE A 281 28.12 19.16 -15.85
C PHE A 281 27.49 19.56 -17.19
N ARG A 282 26.83 18.64 -17.90
CA ARG A 282 26.12 18.96 -19.15
C ARG A 282 24.93 19.89 -18.95
N ARG A 283 24.19 19.75 -17.85
CA ARG A 283 23.00 20.57 -17.54
C ARG A 283 23.38 21.96 -17.00
N VAL A 284 24.40 22.03 -16.16
CA VAL A 284 24.73 23.23 -15.36
C VAL A 284 26.05 23.89 -15.77
N GLY A 285 26.91 23.19 -16.50
CA GLY A 285 28.22 23.68 -16.94
C GLY A 285 29.34 23.58 -15.91
N ARG A 286 29.06 23.01 -14.73
CA ARG A 286 30.01 22.83 -13.61
C ARG A 286 29.52 21.77 -12.63
N LEU A 287 30.43 21.27 -11.79
CA LEU A 287 30.12 20.38 -10.67
C LEU A 287 29.85 21.19 -9.39
N PRO A 288 29.07 20.64 -8.44
CA PRO A 288 28.82 21.30 -7.16
C PRO A 288 30.08 21.36 -6.28
N ASP A 289 30.16 22.40 -5.45
CA ASP A 289 31.24 22.59 -4.47
C ASP A 289 31.04 21.68 -3.25
N LEU A 290 31.58 20.46 -3.33
CA LEU A 290 31.49 19.46 -2.25
C LEU A 290 32.34 19.84 -1.03
N ASP A 291 33.41 20.61 -1.20
CA ASP A 291 34.23 21.07 -0.06
C ASP A 291 33.43 22.02 0.83
N ARG A 292 32.59 22.86 0.20
CA ARG A 292 31.73 23.80 0.91
C ARG A 292 30.43 23.19 1.43
N TYR A 293 29.77 22.33 0.64
CA TYR A 293 28.40 21.89 0.93
C TYR A 293 28.27 20.40 1.30
N GLY A 294 29.32 19.60 1.11
CA GLY A 294 29.24 18.14 1.24
C GLY A 294 28.85 17.66 2.64
N GLU A 295 29.34 18.31 3.70
CA GLU A 295 28.98 17.96 5.09
C GLU A 295 27.50 18.29 5.39
N SER A 296 27.02 19.46 4.95
CA SER A 296 25.62 19.83 5.10
C SER A 296 24.70 18.92 4.31
N ALA A 297 25.08 18.58 3.07
CA ALA A 297 24.34 17.65 2.23
C ALA A 297 24.18 16.28 2.91
N GLU A 298 25.25 15.73 3.48
CA GLU A 298 25.20 14.46 4.19
C GLU A 298 24.32 14.52 5.45
N LYS A 299 24.37 15.62 6.20
CA LYS A 299 23.49 15.82 7.36
C LYS A 299 22.01 15.86 6.96
N ILE A 300 21.67 16.57 5.88
CA ILE A 300 20.31 16.65 5.36
C ILE A 300 19.83 15.26 4.93
N ILE A 301 20.64 14.53 4.15
CA ILE A 301 20.31 13.18 3.68
C ILE A 301 20.03 12.24 4.86
N ASN A 302 20.90 12.24 5.87
CA ASN A 302 20.74 11.41 7.06
C ASN A 302 19.49 11.79 7.87
N PHE A 303 19.25 13.10 8.05
CA PHE A 303 18.07 13.60 8.74
C PHE A 303 16.77 13.16 8.04
N GLU A 304 16.68 13.35 6.72
CA GLU A 304 15.48 13.02 5.94
C GLU A 304 15.25 11.51 5.88
N THR A 305 16.32 10.70 5.81
CA THR A 305 16.23 9.24 5.90
C THR A 305 15.68 8.79 7.27
N ILE A 306 16.16 9.38 8.37
CA ILE A 306 15.64 9.11 9.73
C ILE A 306 14.20 9.59 9.87
N GLU A 307 13.86 10.74 9.29
CA GLU A 307 12.50 11.25 9.28
C GLU A 307 11.53 10.29 8.58
N ALA A 308 11.91 9.76 7.41
CA ALA A 308 11.12 8.77 6.67
C ALA A 308 10.78 7.56 7.56
N TYR A 309 11.79 6.98 8.24
CA TYR A 309 11.57 5.87 9.17
C TYR A 309 10.65 6.24 10.35
N ASN A 310 10.79 7.46 10.89
CA ASN A 310 9.90 7.96 11.95
C ASN A 310 8.45 8.18 11.48
N LEU A 311 8.24 8.27 10.16
CA LEU A 311 6.93 8.33 9.51
C LEU A 311 6.46 6.95 9.05
N THR A 312 7.13 5.86 9.45
CA THR A 312 6.84 4.48 9.03
C THR A 312 7.01 4.22 7.53
N ILE A 313 7.86 5.03 6.88
CA ILE A 313 8.26 4.81 5.48
C ILE A 313 9.51 3.93 5.50
N PHE A 314 9.39 2.69 5.02
CA PHE A 314 10.47 1.69 5.00
C PHE A 314 10.97 1.38 3.58
N GLY A 315 10.48 2.09 2.56
CA GLY A 315 10.91 1.90 1.18
C GLY A 315 10.59 3.09 0.29
N THR A 316 11.20 3.10 -0.89
CA THR A 316 11.10 4.17 -1.88
C THR A 316 10.29 3.74 -3.12
N PRO A 317 9.50 4.64 -3.75
CA PRO A 317 9.23 5.99 -3.27
C PRO A 317 8.35 5.94 -2.02
N GLY A 318 8.75 6.70 -1.00
CA GLY A 318 7.90 7.01 0.13
C GLY A 318 7.17 8.31 -0.16
N ILE A 319 5.85 8.34 0.01
CA ILE A 319 5.03 9.48 -0.38
C ILE A 319 4.25 9.95 0.84
N VAL A 320 4.23 11.26 1.10
CA VAL A 320 3.28 11.86 2.04
C VAL A 320 2.45 12.88 1.28
N VAL A 321 1.15 12.63 1.18
CA VAL A 321 0.17 13.60 0.67
C VAL A 321 -0.34 14.38 1.87
N TRP A 322 -0.08 15.68 1.94
CA TRP A 322 -0.35 16.51 3.12
C TRP A 322 -1.25 17.69 2.76
N ASN A 323 -2.31 17.93 3.53
CA ASN A 323 -3.12 19.14 3.45
C ASN A 323 -2.61 20.16 4.48
N ASN A 324 -2.15 21.32 4.01
CA ASN A 324 -1.62 22.38 4.86
C ASN A 324 -2.70 23.11 5.67
N GLU A 325 -3.96 23.12 5.23
CA GLU A 325 -5.07 23.78 5.91
C GLU A 325 -5.63 22.92 7.03
N GLU A 326 -5.80 21.62 6.77
CA GLU A 326 -6.42 20.66 7.70
C GLU A 326 -5.40 19.96 8.62
N GLU A 327 -4.10 20.24 8.44
CA GLU A 327 -2.99 19.66 9.20
C GLU A 327 -3.04 18.12 9.29
N VAL A 328 -3.44 17.49 8.19
CA VAL A 328 -3.56 16.04 8.06
C VAL A 328 -2.94 15.57 6.76
N GLY A 329 -2.37 14.37 6.77
CA GLY A 329 -1.85 13.74 5.58
C GLY A 329 -2.03 12.25 5.55
N ILE A 330 -1.66 11.67 4.41
CA ILE A 330 -1.64 10.24 4.14
C ILE A 330 -0.20 9.87 3.81
N VAL A 331 0.41 9.00 4.62
CA VAL A 331 1.67 8.34 4.27
C VAL A 331 1.37 7.19 3.32
N ILE A 332 2.25 6.95 2.35
CA ILE A 332 2.11 5.90 1.35
C ILE A 332 3.50 5.35 1.03
N VAL A 333 3.65 4.03 0.95
CA VAL A 333 4.91 3.40 0.54
C VAL A 333 4.73 2.72 -0.82
N GLY A 334 5.69 2.96 -1.72
CA GLY A 334 5.74 2.43 -3.07
C GLY A 334 5.11 3.33 -4.14
N PHE A 335 5.31 2.96 -5.40
CA PHE A 335 4.80 3.69 -6.56
C PHE A 335 3.28 3.94 -6.47
N ARG A 336 2.84 5.14 -6.85
CA ARG A 336 1.42 5.46 -7.03
C ARG A 336 1.17 6.12 -8.37
N SER A 337 0.07 5.73 -9.02
CA SER A 337 -0.40 6.38 -10.23
C SER A 337 -0.96 7.77 -9.93
N TYR A 338 -1.13 8.57 -10.98
CA TYR A 338 -1.78 9.87 -10.91
C TYR A 338 -3.16 9.83 -10.23
N GLU A 339 -4.00 8.86 -10.60
CA GLU A 339 -5.35 8.71 -10.06
C GLU A 339 -5.33 8.36 -8.56
N ALA A 340 -4.35 7.58 -8.12
CA ALA A 340 -4.18 7.26 -6.71
C ALA A 340 -3.76 8.49 -5.89
N VAL A 341 -2.89 9.36 -6.45
CA VAL A 341 -2.53 10.64 -5.81
C VAL A 341 -3.75 11.56 -5.71
N LEU A 342 -4.55 11.68 -6.78
CA LEU A 342 -5.80 12.46 -6.73
C LEU A 342 -6.76 11.97 -5.65
N LYS A 343 -6.97 10.66 -5.59
CA LYS A 343 -7.83 10.07 -4.56
C LYS A 343 -7.30 10.34 -3.14
N ALA A 344 -5.99 10.31 -2.94
CA ALA A 344 -5.40 10.66 -1.66
C ALA A 344 -5.65 12.13 -1.28
N LEU A 345 -5.56 13.05 -2.24
CA LEU A 345 -5.90 14.46 -2.04
C LEU A 345 -7.38 14.62 -1.65
N GLU A 346 -8.30 13.99 -2.38
CA GLU A 346 -9.74 14.03 -2.10
C GLU A 346 -10.08 13.56 -0.68
N LEU A 347 -9.39 12.53 -0.18
CA LEU A 347 -9.62 11.98 1.17
C LEU A 347 -9.21 12.92 2.30
N ILE A 348 -8.29 13.85 2.05
CA ILE A 348 -7.80 14.81 3.04
C ILE A 348 -8.22 16.26 2.73
N SER A 349 -9.12 16.46 1.77
CA SER A 349 -9.47 17.78 1.22
C SER A 349 -10.40 18.62 2.08
#